data_AF-A0A9E2QIK0-F1
#
_entry.id   AF-A0A9E2QIK0-F1
#
_cell.length_a   1.000
_cell.length_b   1.000
_cell.length_c   1.000
_cell.angle_alpha   90.00
_cell.angle_beta   90.00
_cell.angle_gamma   90.00
#
_symmetry.space_group_name_H-M   'P 1'
#
loop_
_entity.id
_entity.type
_entity.pdbx_description
1 polymer ?
#
loop_
_entity_poly.entity_id
_entity_poly.type
_entity_poly.pdbx_seq_one_letter_code
_entity_poly.pdbx_strand_id
1 'polypeptide(L)' 'MSRSLKKGPYIDSKLLNKVLKAQETHSGRVVKTWSRRSTIIPEMVGITLAVHNGRKFVPVFVSENMVGHK' A
#
# COMPACT_ATOMS: atom_id res chain seq x y z
N MET A 1 -5.77 -13.56 -11.31
CA MET A 1 -6.00 -14.61 -10.30
C MET A 1 -6.11 -13.98 -8.92
N SER A 2 -7.29 -14.06 -8.31
CA SER A 2 -7.53 -13.68 -6.91
C SER A 2 -6.93 -14.73 -5.96
N ARG A 3 -6.43 -14.32 -4.79
CA ARG A 3 -6.03 -15.27 -3.75
C ARG A 3 -7.28 -15.88 -3.13
N SER A 4 -7.15 -17.11 -2.61
CA SER A 4 -8.21 -17.75 -1.83
C SER A 4 -8.59 -16.89 -0.62
N LEU A 5 -9.89 -16.72 -0.38
CA LEU A 5 -10.45 -15.94 0.73
C LEU A 5 -9.92 -16.40 2.10
N LYS A 6 -9.71 -17.71 2.28
CA LYS A 6 -9.16 -18.28 3.54
C LYS A 6 -7.76 -17.76 3.89
N LYS A 7 -6.99 -17.26 2.92
CA LYS A 7 -5.60 -16.80 3.10
C LYS A 7 -5.49 -15.30 3.35
N GLY A 8 -6.59 -14.56 3.29
CA GLY A 8 -6.61 -13.11 3.42
C GLY A 8 -5.94 -12.34 2.27
N PRO A 9 -5.99 -11.00 2.34
CA PRO A 9 -5.32 -10.13 1.39
C PRO A 9 -3.80 -10.35 1.44
N TYR A 10 -3.15 -10.24 0.29
CA TYR A 10 -1.70 -10.31 0.24
C TYR A 10 -1.11 -8.92 0.38
N ILE A 11 -0.15 -8.78 1.28
CA ILE A 11 0.68 -7.59 1.40
C ILE A 11 2.14 -8.00 1.53
N ASP A 12 3.02 -7.23 0.91
CA ASP A 12 4.45 -7.41 1.10
C ASP A 12 4.86 -6.95 2.51
N SER A 13 5.59 -7.78 3.25
CA SER A 13 5.94 -7.49 4.65
C SER A 13 6.74 -6.20 4.80
N LYS A 14 7.62 -5.90 3.83
CA LYS A 14 8.38 -4.65 3.80
C LYS A 14 7.49 -3.42 3.57
N LEU A 15 6.40 -3.57 2.81
CA LEU A 15 5.43 -2.48 2.60
C LEU A 15 4.62 -2.26 3.88
N LEU A 16 4.12 -3.34 4.50
CA LEU A 16 3.37 -3.28 5.74
C LEU A 16 4.15 -2.55 6.85
N ASN A 17 5.39 -2.94 7.08
CA ASN A 17 6.23 -2.32 8.13
C ASN A 17 6.46 -0.82 7.89
N LYS A 18 6.57 -0.39 6.62
CA LYS A 18 6.72 1.03 6.29
C LYS A 18 5.43 1.82 6.50
N VAL A 19 4.29 1.22 6.17
CA VAL A 19 2.96 1.80 6.37
C VAL A 19 2.70 1.99 7.86
N LEU A 20 2.89 0.95 8.67
CA LEU A 20 2.72 1.01 10.13
C LEU A 20 3.60 2.11 10.75
N LYS A 21 4.88 2.17 10.38
CA LYS A 21 5.79 3.22 10.85
C LYS A 21 5.38 4.62 10.40
N ALA A 22 4.87 4.76 9.17
CA ALA A 22 4.40 6.05 8.66
C ALA A 22 3.15 6.52 9.43
N GLN A 23 2.25 5.59 9.77
CA GLN A 23 1.06 5.86 10.55
C GLN A 23 1.40 6.26 11.99
N GLU A 24 2.29 5.54 12.67
CA GLU A 24 2.76 5.86 14.02
C GLU A 24 3.42 7.24 14.11
N THR A 25 4.20 7.60 13.09
CA THR A 25 4.94 8.87 13.07
C THR A 25 4.10 10.06 12.58
N HIS A 26 2.86 9.82 12.12
CA HIS A 26 2.04 10.78 11.38
C HIS A 26 2.81 11.53 10.30
N SER A 27 3.88 10.92 9.77
CA SER A 27 4.75 11.60 8.84
C SER A 27 4.09 11.57 7.47
N GLY A 28 3.84 12.74 6.89
CA GLY A 28 3.37 12.89 5.49
C GLY A 28 4.40 12.43 4.45
N ARG A 29 5.32 11.53 4.82
CA ARG A 29 6.37 10.99 3.95
C ARG A 29 5.76 10.03 2.94
N VAL A 30 6.08 10.27 1.68
CA VAL A 30 5.69 9.40 0.57
C VAL A 30 6.39 8.05 0.69
N VAL A 31 5.62 6.97 0.83
CA VAL A 31 6.16 5.60 0.95
C VAL A 31 6.39 5.03 -0.44
N LYS A 32 7.66 4.80 -0.80
CA LYS A 32 8.02 4.17 -2.08
C LYS A 32 7.85 2.65 -2.03
N THR A 33 7.19 2.10 -3.04
CA THR A 33 6.94 0.67 -3.19
C THR A 33 7.13 0.18 -4.63
N TRP A 34 7.71 -1.01 -4.75
CA TRP A 34 7.76 -1.77 -6.00
C TRP A 34 6.69 -2.88 -6.01
N SER A 35 6.06 -3.16 -4.86
CA SER A 35 5.11 -4.25 -4.73
C SER A 35 3.72 -3.82 -5.20
N ARG A 36 3.52 -3.82 -6.52
CA ARG A 36 2.23 -3.57 -7.21
C ARG A 36 1.20 -4.69 -7.01
N ARG A 37 1.59 -5.77 -6.34
CA ARG A 37 0.76 -6.96 -6.13
C ARG A 37 0.04 -6.97 -4.79
N SER A 38 0.42 -6.03 -3.90
CA SER A 38 -0.15 -5.88 -2.56
C SER A 38 -1.56 -5.33 -2.65
N THR A 39 -2.45 -5.85 -1.83
CA THR A 39 -3.79 -5.31 -1.66
C THR A 39 -3.74 -4.11 -0.73
N ILE A 40 -4.51 -3.08 -1.05
CA ILE A 40 -4.70 -1.91 -0.20
C ILE A 40 -5.48 -2.33 1.05
N ILE A 41 -4.88 -2.12 2.21
CA ILE A 41 -5.47 -2.40 3.53
C ILE A 41 -5.95 -1.09 4.18
N PRO A 42 -6.89 -1.14 5.14
CA PRO A 42 -7.40 0.06 5.82
C PRO A 42 -6.31 0.94 6.45
N GLU A 43 -5.23 0.36 6.94
CA GLU A 43 -4.09 1.10 7.54
C GLU A 43 -3.34 1.99 6.54
N MET A 44 -3.54 1.81 5.23
CA MET A 44 -2.93 2.64 4.20
C MET A 44 -3.70 3.92 3.90
N VAL A 45 -4.93 4.05 4.39
CA VAL A 45 -5.79 5.20 4.11
C VAL A 45 -5.15 6.49 4.64
N GLY A 46 -5.12 7.52 3.82
CA GLY A 46 -4.50 8.81 4.16
C GLY A 46 -2.98 8.87 3.91
N ILE A 47 -2.37 7.79 3.42
CA ILE A 47 -0.95 7.76 3.06
C ILE A 47 -0.78 7.92 1.55
N THR A 48 0.26 8.66 1.14
CA THR A 48 0.68 8.73 -0.26
C THR A 48 1.70 7.64 -0.57
N LEU A 49 1.32 6.71 -1.45
CA LEU A 49 2.17 5.64 -1.94
C LEU A 49 2.80 6.03 -3.28
N ALA A 50 4.13 6.01 -3.36
CA ALA A 50 4.84 6.09 -4.63
C ALA A 50 5.00 4.69 -5.21
N VAL A 51 4.15 4.33 -6.18
CA VAL A 51 4.11 3.00 -6.80
C VAL A 51 4.96 2.99 -8.07
N HIS A 52 5.89 2.05 -8.17
CA HIS A 52 6.71 1.91 -9.37
C HIS A 52 5.91 1.31 -10.54
N ASN A 53 5.84 1.99 -11.68
CA ASN A 53 5.13 1.49 -12.87
C ASN A 53 6.02 0.74 -13.87
N GLY A 54 7.33 0.65 -13.63
CA GLY A 54 8.32 0.07 -14.56
C GLY A 54 9.31 1.10 -15.11
N ARG A 55 8.97 2.39 -15.06
CA ARG A 55 9.82 3.50 -15.49
C ARG A 55 9.98 4.59 -14.43
N LYS A 56 8.88 4.92 -13.73
CA LYS A 56 8.85 5.96 -12.70
C LYS A 56 7.98 5.55 -11.52
N PHE A 57 8.14 6.28 -10.43
CA PHE A 57 7.24 6.21 -9.29
C PHE A 57 6.07 7.16 -9.51
N VAL A 58 4.86 6.61 -9.51
CA VAL A 58 3.62 7.37 -9.59
C VAL A 58 3.10 7.55 -8.16
N PRO A 59 2.97 8.79 -7.66
CA PRO A 59 2.36 9.04 -6.37
C PRO A 59 0.85 8.81 -6.46
N VAL A 60 0.33 7.97 -5.56
CA VAL A 60 -1.09 7.67 -5.42
C VAL A 60 -1.47 7.94 -3.98
N PHE A 61 -2.43 8.84 -3.77
CA PHE A 61 -3.02 9.08 -2.47
C PHE A 61 -4.14 8.07 -2.23
N VAL A 62 -4.07 7.32 -1.13
CA VAL A 62 -5.02 6.24 -0.84
C VAL A 62 -6.24 6.77 -0.09
N SER A 63 -7.42 6.60 -0.68
CA SER A 63 -8.71 6.86 -0.04
C SER A 63 -9.39 5.57 0.42
N GLU A 64 -10.40 5.68 1.29
CA GLU A 64 -11.15 4.53 1.84
C GLU A 64 -11.77 3.64 0.76
N ASN A 65 -12.28 4.26 -0.32
CA ASN A 65 -12.89 3.54 -1.44
C ASN A 65 -11.90 2.63 -2.19
N MET A 66 -10.59 2.82 -1.99
CA MET A 66 -9.55 2.02 -2.62
C MET A 66 -9.21 0.74 -1.84
N VAL A 67 -9.74 0.56 -0.63
CA VAL A 67 -9.48 -0.65 0.17
C VAL A 67 -9.97 -1.89 -0.56
N GLY A 68 -9.11 -2.91 -0.65
CA GLY A 68 -9.38 -4.15 -1.40
C GLY A 68 -8.89 -4.13 -2.85
N HIS A 69 -8.53 -2.97 -3.40
CA HIS A 69 -7.90 -2.87 -4.73
C HIS A 69 -6.39 -3.18 -4.67
N LYS A 70 -5.74 -3.23 -5.85
CA LYS A 70 -4.32 -3.49 -6.05
C LYS A 70 -3.71 -2.48 -7.01
#